data_AF-A0A2E5L6Y1-F1
#
_entry.id   AF-A0A2E5L6Y1-F1
#
_cell.length_a   1.000
_cell.length_b   1.000
_cell.length_c   1.000
_cell.angle_alpha   90.00
_cell.angle_beta   90.00
_cell.angle_gamma   90.00
#
_symmetry.space_group_name_H-M   'P 1'
#
loop_
_entity.id
_entity.type
_entity.pdbx_description
1 polymer ?
#
loop_
_entity_poly.entity_id
_entity_poly.type
_entity_poly.pdbx_seq_one_letter_code
_entity_poly.pdbx_strand_id
1 'polypeptide(L)' 'MNRAMWILAAIFGIMAIAMIYQSNTDGGIKRPWAACKENLFQQMLTNACTPVDNQIRVPAN' A
#
# COMPACT_ATOMS: atom_id res chain seq x y z
N MET A 1 -11.66 -31.44 -12.16
CA MET A 1 -10.93 -30.15 -11.97
C MET A 1 -9.87 -30.34 -10.89
N ASN A 2 -8.62 -29.95 -11.16
CA ASN A 2 -7.50 -30.15 -10.24
C ASN A 2 -7.63 -29.24 -9.01
N ARG A 3 -7.38 -29.77 -7.80
CA ARG A 3 -7.49 -29.04 -6.52
C ARG A 3 -6.61 -27.79 -6.50
N ALA A 4 -5.43 -27.85 -7.13
CA ALA A 4 -4.52 -26.71 -7.27
C ALA A 4 -5.14 -25.55 -8.09
N MET A 5 -5.93 -25.87 -9.12
CA MET A 5 -6.58 -24.86 -9.97
C MET A 5 -7.63 -24.07 -9.20
N TRP A 6 -8.38 -24.74 -8.31
CA TRP A 6 -9.35 -24.08 -7.43
C TRP A 6 -8.69 -23.21 -6.37
N ILE A 7 -7.55 -23.64 -5.83
CA ILE A 7 -6.76 -22.83 -4.88
C ILE A 7 -6.27 -21.55 -5.55
N LEU A 8 -5.71 -21.66 -6.77
CA LEU A 8 -5.26 -20.49 -7.52
C LEU A 8 -6.42 -19.55 -7.85
N ALA A 9 -7.56 -20.09 -8.30
CA ALA A 9 -8.75 -19.30 -8.56
C ALA A 9 -9.23 -18.53 -7.32
N ALA A 10 -9.20 -19.17 -6.14
CA ALA A 10 -9.55 -18.52 -4.88
C ALA A 10 -8.57 -17.37 -4.54
N ILE A 11 -7.27 -17.58 -4.72
CA ILE A 11 -6.25 -16.55 -4.46
C ILE A 11 -6.40 -15.36 -5.41
N PHE A 12 -6.68 -15.60 -6.69
CA PHE A 12 -6.92 -14.51 -7.64
C PHE A 12 -8.24 -13.78 -7.36
N GLY A 13 -9.30 -14.48 -6.93
CA GLY A 13 -10.57 -13.89 -6.53
C GLY A 13 -10.42 -12.95 -5.32
N ILE A 14 -9.94 -13.50 -4.21
CA ILE A 14 -8.91 -12.90 -3.35
C ILE A 14 -8.45 -11.47 -3.66
N MET A 15 -7.39 -11.45 -4.47
CA MET A 15 -6.64 -10.27 -4.86
C MET A 15 -7.49 -9.26 -5.65
N ALA A 16 -8.38 -9.74 -6.54
CA ALA A 16 -9.23 -8.87 -7.34
C ALA A 16 -10.20 -8.07 -6.46
N ILE A 17 -10.82 -8.71 -5.46
CA ILE A 17 -11.71 -8.04 -4.50
C ILE A 17 -10.93 -6.98 -3.70
N ALA A 18 -9.72 -7.31 -3.23
CA ALA A 18 -8.87 -6.37 -2.51
C ALA A 18 -8.51 -5.14 -3.37
N MET A 19 -8.20 -5.33 -4.66
CA MET A 19 -7.91 -4.23 -5.59
C MET A 19 -9.13 -3.34 -5.83
N ILE A 20 -10.31 -3.94 -6.02
CA ILE A 20 -11.57 -3.20 -6.20
C ILE A 20 -11.88 -2.38 -4.94
N TYR A 21 -11.66 -2.95 -3.76
CA TYR A 21 -11.86 -2.23 -2.50
C TYR A 21 -10.89 -1.05 -2.38
N GLN A 22 -9.63 -1.24 -2.79
CA GLN A 22 -8.63 -0.19 -2.81
C GLN A 22 -8.94 0.92 -3.83
N SER A 23 -9.59 0.60 -4.94
CA SER A 23 -9.92 1.57 -6.01
C SER A 23 -11.21 2.35 -5.77
N ASN A 24 -12.19 1.79 -5.04
CA ASN A 24 -13.52 2.39 -4.86
C ASN A 24 -13.69 3.24 -3.60
N THR A 25 -12.74 3.23 -2.67
CA THR A 25 -12.69 4.23 -1.60
C THR A 25 -12.12 5.54 -2.16
N ASP A 26 -12.92 6.60 -2.26
CA ASP A 26 -12.52 7.96 -2.71
C ASP A 26 -11.35 8.58 -1.92
N GLY A 27 -10.96 7.99 -0.79
CA GLY A 27 -9.75 8.32 -0.01
C GLY A 27 -8.68 7.22 0.06
N GLY A 28 -8.88 6.11 -0.65
CA GLY A 28 -8.02 4.93 -0.67
C GLY A 28 -7.78 4.26 0.70
N ILE A 29 -7.04 3.14 0.69
CA ILE A 29 -6.23 2.77 1.86
C ILE A 29 -5.26 3.94 2.06
N LYS A 30 -5.30 4.62 3.22
CA LYS A 30 -4.30 5.66 3.54
C LYS A 30 -2.92 5.04 3.34
N ARG A 31 -2.21 5.51 2.31
CA ARG A 31 -0.84 5.09 1.98
C ARG A 31 0.10 6.09 2.64
N PRO A 32 0.44 5.95 3.94
CA PRO A 32 1.36 6.90 4.59
C PRO A 32 2.68 7.00 3.84
N TRP A 33 3.07 5.94 3.12
CA TRP A 33 4.26 5.94 2.28
C TRP A 33 4.15 6.77 0.99
N ALA A 34 2.94 7.10 0.52
CA ALA A 34 2.76 7.99 -0.62
C ALA A 34 2.82 9.47 -0.21
N ALA A 35 2.81 9.76 1.09
CA ALA A 35 2.98 11.12 1.61
C ALA A 35 4.45 11.58 1.61
N CYS A 36 5.38 10.64 1.45
CA CYS A 36 6.81 10.89 1.48
C CYS A 36 7.40 10.87 0.06
N LYS A 37 8.41 11.71 -0.18
CA LYS A 37 9.15 11.79 -1.46
C LYS A 37 9.93 10.50 -1.76
N GLU A 38 10.36 9.78 -0.73
CA GLU A 38 11.17 8.56 -0.85
C GLU A 38 10.34 7.36 -1.29
N ASN A 39 10.97 6.40 -1.97
CA ASN A 39 10.30 5.16 -2.33
C ASN A 39 9.95 4.32 -1.09
N LEU A 40 8.91 3.50 -1.17
CA LEU A 40 8.44 2.63 -0.07
C LEU A 40 9.56 1.75 0.50
N PHE A 41 10.45 1.25 -0.35
CA PHE A 41 11.59 0.44 0.07
C PHE A 41 12.58 1.24 0.94
N GLN A 42 12.86 2.49 0.58
CA GLN A 42 13.73 3.35 1.37
C GLN A 42 13.07 3.69 2.70
N GLN A 43 11.77 4.02 2.70
CA GLN A 43 11.05 4.32 3.94
C GLN A 43 11.05 3.15 4.93
N MET A 44 10.90 1.91 4.46
CA MET A 44 10.92 0.72 5.33
C MET A 44 12.31 0.43 5.91
N LEU A 45 13.38 0.72 5.17
CA LEU A 45 14.75 0.36 5.56
C LEU A 45 15.50 1.46 6.30
N THR A 46 15.22 2.72 5.98
CA THR A 46 15.92 3.87 6.55
C THR A 46 15.04 4.69 7.49
N ASN A 47 13.74 4.40 7.57
CA ASN A 47 12.74 5.22 8.27
C ASN A 47 12.74 6.71 7.85
N ALA A 48 13.33 7.04 6.69
CA ALA A 48 13.39 8.41 6.20
C ALA A 48 12.10 8.74 5.43
N CYS A 49 11.33 9.72 5.93
CA CYS A 49 10.17 10.28 5.24
C CYS A 49 10.32 11.79 5.11
N THR A 50 10.56 12.26 3.89
CA THR A 50 10.48 13.70 3.57
C THR A 50 9.09 13.98 3.01
N PRO A 51 8.21 14.71 3.71
CA PRO A 51 6.84 14.95 3.26
C PRO A 51 6.82 15.78 1.96
N VAL A 52 5.95 15.40 1.02
CA VAL A 52 5.80 16.09 -0.29
C VAL A 52 4.92 17.34 -0.16
N ASP A 53 4.03 17.36 0.84
CA ASP A 53 3.17 18.49 1.15
C ASP A 53 3.83 19.34 2.26
N ASN A 54 3.65 20.66 2.21
CA ASN A 54 4.31 21.67 3.05
C ASN A 54 3.88 21.63 4.55
N GLN A 55 3.70 20.46 5.14
CA GLN A 55 3.36 20.22 6.53
C GLN A 55 4.62 19.71 7.26
N ILE A 56 5.53 20.63 7.57
CA ILE A 56 6.65 20.37 8.47
C ILE A 56 6.08 20.00 9.85
N ARG A 57 6.15 18.72 10.23
CA ARG A 57 6.31 18.28 11.63
C ARG A 57 7.14 17.00 11.70
N VAL A 58 8.45 17.19 11.81
CA VAL A 58 9.34 16.20 12.43
C VAL A 58 9.20 16.36 13.95
N PRO A 59 8.99 15.27 14.70
CA PRO A 59 9.98 14.95 15.71
C PRO A 59 10.48 13.52 15.53
N ALA A 60 11.80 13.43 15.54
CA ALA A 60 12.60 12.23 15.53
C ALA A 60 12.51 11.49 16.87
N ASN A 61 12.53 10.17 16.82
CA ASN A 61 13.22 9.35 17.81
C ASN A 61 13.86 8.15 17.09
#